data_AF-A0A2A2Q7S3-F1
#
_entry.id   AF-A0A2A2Q7S3-F1
#
_cell.length_a   1.000
_cell.length_b   1.000
_cell.length_c   1.000
_cell.angle_alpha   90.00
_cell.angle_beta   90.00
_cell.angle_gamma   90.00
#
_symmetry.space_group_name_H-M   'P 1'
#
loop_
_entity.id
_entity.type
_entity.pdbx_description
1 polymer ?
#
loop_
_entity_poly.entity_id
_entity_poly.type
_entity_poly.pdbx_seq_one_letter_code
_entity_poly.pdbx_strand_id
1 'polypeptide(L)'
;MPRSPRPPAPPVTTSTLAEIAAELGRDRLYLLGWIKRFELPPGHGNRYPATYLSFFRTVVFLRLAQIPEEKLVELWTLEKKLMNLLHVDTSTSPTWMIDGHAAAGNDSRRLFLSRFDIGTDLQSACVQPGLDFSPAPAELFGGRDMGEDALRLLGIYLAELKPVLATVASQSAQLGEAARWAGRMGKRI
;
A
#
# COMPACT_ATOMS: atom_id res chain seq x y z
N MET A 1 6.57 35.93 -13.09
CA MET A 1 5.35 35.26 -12.56
C MET A 1 5.64 34.79 -11.14
N PRO A 2 4.91 35.27 -10.11
CA PRO A 2 5.11 34.82 -8.74
C PRO A 2 4.61 33.38 -8.59
N ARG A 3 5.44 32.51 -8.01
CA ARG A 3 5.08 31.13 -7.68
C ARG A 3 3.97 31.17 -6.62
N SER A 4 2.81 30.60 -6.91
CA SER A 4 1.75 30.40 -5.94
C SER A 4 2.31 29.70 -4.69
N PRO A 5 1.96 30.15 -3.47
CA PRO A 5 2.40 29.50 -2.25
C PRO A 5 1.87 28.06 -2.23
N ARG A 6 2.78 27.11 -1.96
CA ARG A 6 2.44 25.70 -1.73
C ARG A 6 1.37 25.65 -0.63
N PRO A 7 0.25 24.94 -0.80
CA PRO A 7 -0.77 24.84 0.22
C PRO A 7 -0.14 24.32 1.52
N PRO A 8 -0.55 24.83 2.69
CA PRO A 8 -0.05 24.34 3.97
C PRO A 8 -0.33 22.84 4.07
N ALA A 9 0.68 22.07 4.50
CA ALA A 9 0.50 20.66 4.77
C ALA A 9 -0.68 20.49 5.75
N PRO A 10 -1.60 19.53 5.51
CA PRO A 10 -2.70 19.29 6.43
C PRO A 10 -2.13 19.06 7.84
N PRO A 11 -2.83 19.50 8.91
CA PRO A 11 -2.41 19.22 10.26
C PRO A 11 -2.19 17.71 10.39
N VAL A 12 -1.00 17.30 10.81
CA VAL A 12 -0.69 15.90 11.03
C VAL A 12 -1.48 15.46 12.25
N THR A 13 -2.70 14.98 12.04
CA THR A 13 -3.50 14.37 13.09
C THR A 13 -2.70 13.19 13.61
N THR A 14 -2.24 13.32 14.85
CA THR A 14 -1.47 12.29 15.54
C THR A 14 -2.35 11.66 16.60
N SER A 15 -2.51 10.34 16.51
CA SER A 15 -3.35 9.56 17.43
C SER A 15 -2.48 8.61 18.23
N THR A 16 -2.91 8.27 19.43
CA THR A 16 -2.25 7.22 20.21
C THR A 16 -2.59 5.84 19.67
N LEU A 17 -1.76 4.83 19.92
CA LEU A 17 -2.08 3.45 19.50
C LEU A 17 -3.37 2.93 20.14
N ALA A 18 -3.71 3.42 21.34
CA ALA A 18 -4.94 3.06 22.03
C ALA A 18 -6.18 3.62 21.32
N GLU A 19 -6.12 4.86 20.84
CA GLU A 19 -7.18 5.46 20.02
C GLU A 19 -7.37 4.69 18.71
N ILE A 20 -6.27 4.37 18.02
CA ILE A 20 -6.31 3.58 16.78
C ILE A 20 -6.91 2.19 17.04
N ALA A 21 -6.51 1.53 18.14
CA ALA A 21 -7.04 0.23 18.54
C ALA A 21 -8.56 0.29 18.80
N ALA A 22 -9.01 1.31 19.54
CA ALA A 22 -10.42 1.54 19.83
C ALA A 22 -11.22 1.80 18.54
N GLU A 23 -10.70 2.62 17.63
CA GLU A 23 -11.34 2.96 16.36
C GLU A 23 -11.45 1.76 15.41
N LEU A 24 -10.50 0.82 15.47
CA LEU A 24 -10.52 -0.41 14.67
C LEU A 24 -11.30 -1.55 15.35
N GLY A 25 -11.70 -1.40 16.62
CA GLY A 25 -12.29 -2.48 17.41
C GLY A 25 -11.33 -3.68 17.58
N ARG A 26 -10.03 -3.41 17.75
CA ARG A 26 -8.97 -4.42 17.88
C ARG A 26 -8.15 -4.22 19.14
N ASP A 27 -7.49 -5.28 19.59
CA ASP A 27 -6.59 -5.21 20.74
C ASP A 27 -5.28 -4.47 20.40
N ARG A 28 -4.74 -3.73 21.37
CA ARG A 28 -3.49 -2.96 21.19
C ARG A 28 -2.29 -3.86 20.90
N LEU A 29 -2.19 -5.01 21.56
CA LEU A 29 -1.11 -5.98 21.33
C LEU A 29 -1.18 -6.56 19.92
N TYR A 30 -2.39 -6.71 19.37
CA TYR A 30 -2.58 -7.15 18.00
C TYR A 30 -2.02 -6.14 17.00
N LEU A 31 -2.29 -4.84 17.21
CA LEU A 31 -1.70 -3.78 16.38
C LEU A 31 -0.17 -3.69 16.51
N LEU A 32 0.38 -3.89 17.71
CA LEU A 32 1.85 -3.99 17.90
C LEU A 32 2.44 -5.18 17.11
N GLY A 33 1.71 -6.30 17.08
CA GLY A 33 2.05 -7.44 16.23
C GLY A 33 2.15 -7.06 14.75
N TRP A 34 1.18 -6.29 14.25
CA TRP A 34 1.21 -5.79 12.87
C TRP A 34 2.34 -4.79 12.62
N ILE A 35 2.58 -3.83 13.51
CA ILE A 35 3.72 -2.91 13.39
C ILE A 35 5.02 -3.70 13.22
N LYS A 36 5.22 -4.74 14.02
CA LYS A 36 6.40 -5.60 13.93
C LYS A 36 6.46 -6.41 12.64
N ARG A 37 5.36 -7.07 12.25
CA ARG A 37 5.31 -7.96 11.07
C ARG A 37 5.42 -7.20 9.75
N PHE A 38 4.80 -6.03 9.66
CA PHE A 38 4.94 -5.13 8.52
C PHE A 38 6.19 -4.25 8.61
N GLU A 39 7.04 -4.45 9.62
CA GLU A 39 8.30 -3.69 9.82
C GLU A 39 8.09 -2.17 9.74
N LEU A 40 6.97 -1.69 10.30
CA LEU A 40 6.65 -0.27 10.31
C LEU A 40 7.46 0.43 11.41
N PRO A 41 7.91 1.67 11.17
CA PRO A 41 8.59 2.46 12.19
C PRO A 41 7.73 2.58 13.46
N PRO A 42 8.32 2.59 14.66
CA PRO A 42 7.58 2.93 15.86
C PRO A 42 7.16 4.40 15.81
N GLY A 43 5.97 4.71 16.31
CA GLY A 43 5.50 6.10 16.41
C GLY A 43 6.38 6.93 17.35
N HIS A 44 6.64 8.19 16.99
CA HIS A 44 7.43 9.09 17.83
C HIS A 44 6.65 9.46 19.09
N GLY A 45 7.21 9.18 20.27
CA GLY A 45 6.58 9.52 21.54
C GLY A 45 5.20 8.90 21.74
N ASN A 46 4.99 7.67 21.24
CA ASN A 46 3.72 6.95 21.27
C ASN A 46 2.58 7.63 20.48
N ARG A 47 2.94 8.54 19.58
CA ARG A 47 2.04 9.19 18.64
C ARG A 47 2.28 8.66 17.24
N TYR A 48 1.20 8.27 16.59
CA TYR A 48 1.19 7.70 15.25
C TYR A 48 0.50 8.67 14.29
N PRO A 49 1.08 8.95 13.12
CA PRO A 49 0.41 9.71 12.08
C PRO A 49 -0.88 9.02 11.62
N ALA A 50 -1.84 9.82 11.12
CA ALA A 50 -3.11 9.30 10.59
C ALA A 50 -2.96 8.25 9.48
N THR A 51 -1.81 8.20 8.80
CA THR A 51 -1.48 7.19 7.78
C THR A 51 -1.48 5.77 8.35
N TYR A 52 -1.13 5.56 9.63
CA TYR A 52 -1.21 4.25 10.29
C TYR A 52 -2.65 3.76 10.38
N LEU A 53 -3.58 4.64 10.74
CA LEU A 53 -4.99 4.29 10.84
C LEU A 53 -5.54 3.85 9.47
N SER A 54 -5.26 4.60 8.41
CA SER A 54 -5.68 4.25 7.04
C SER A 54 -5.07 2.93 6.57
N PHE A 55 -3.78 2.71 6.85
CA PHE A 55 -3.11 1.45 6.56
C PHE A 55 -3.76 0.28 7.32
N PHE A 56 -3.94 0.38 8.63
CA PHE A 56 -4.55 -0.70 9.42
C PHE A 56 -6.01 -0.94 9.06
N ARG A 57 -6.79 0.09 8.70
CA ARG A 57 -8.14 -0.08 8.13
C ARG A 57 -8.11 -0.96 6.89
N THR A 58 -7.15 -0.71 6.00
CA THR A 58 -6.95 -1.51 4.79
C THR A 58 -6.62 -2.95 5.16
N VAL A 59 -5.68 -3.18 6.08
CA VAL A 59 -5.34 -4.54 6.54
C VAL A 59 -6.54 -5.24 7.19
N VAL A 60 -7.31 -4.56 8.06
CA VAL A 60 -8.53 -5.12 8.66
C VAL A 60 -9.54 -5.51 7.58
N PHE A 61 -9.77 -4.66 6.58
CA PHE A 61 -10.69 -4.95 5.49
C PHE A 61 -10.24 -6.18 4.69
N LEU A 62 -8.96 -6.29 4.36
CA LEU A 62 -8.42 -7.44 3.64
C LEU A 62 -8.51 -8.73 4.46
N ARG A 63 -8.30 -8.66 5.77
CA ARG A 63 -8.51 -9.79 6.69
C ARG A 63 -9.99 -10.21 6.75
N LEU A 64 -10.92 -9.24 6.73
CA LEU A 64 -12.36 -9.53 6.64
C LEU A 64 -12.72 -10.21 5.31
N ALA A 65 -12.07 -9.83 4.22
CA ALA A 65 -12.17 -10.50 2.91
C ALA A 65 -11.46 -11.87 2.85
N GLN A 66 -11.13 -12.47 3.99
CA GLN A 66 -10.51 -13.80 4.12
C GLN A 66 -9.11 -13.92 3.52
N ILE A 67 -8.40 -12.80 3.35
CA ILE A 67 -7.00 -12.87 2.91
C ILE A 67 -6.12 -13.24 4.12
N PRO A 68 -5.30 -14.31 4.03
CA PRO A 68 -4.39 -14.68 5.10
C PRO A 68 -3.38 -13.56 5.36
N GLU A 69 -3.02 -13.36 6.63
CA GLU A 69 -2.12 -12.29 7.03
C GLU A 69 -0.73 -12.49 6.43
N GLU A 70 -0.29 -13.73 6.36
CA GLU A 70 0.97 -14.17 5.77
C GLU A 70 1.07 -13.68 4.32
N LYS A 71 -0.03 -13.75 3.57
CA LYS A 71 -0.08 -13.27 2.18
C LYS A 71 0.04 -11.76 2.07
N LEU A 72 -0.53 -11.03 3.02
CA LEU A 72 -0.40 -9.57 3.09
C LEU A 72 1.04 -9.17 3.41
N VAL A 73 1.72 -9.91 4.30
CA VAL A 73 3.13 -9.67 4.64
C VAL A 73 4.05 -9.99 3.44
N GLU A 74 3.78 -11.07 2.71
CA GLU A 74 4.49 -11.38 1.46
C GLU A 74 4.36 -10.26 0.43
N LEU A 75 3.12 -9.82 0.16
CA LEU A 75 2.86 -8.71 -0.76
C LEU A 75 3.53 -7.41 -0.31
N TRP A 76 3.46 -7.11 0.99
CA TRP A 76 4.12 -5.96 1.57
C TRP A 76 5.64 -6.00 1.40
N THR A 77 6.25 -7.17 1.55
CA THR A 77 7.69 -7.36 1.35
C THR A 77 8.08 -7.08 -0.11
N LEU A 78 7.26 -7.53 -1.07
CA LEU A 78 7.46 -7.22 -2.49
C LEU A 78 7.30 -5.72 -2.78
N GLU A 79 6.27 -5.07 -2.22
CA GLU A 79 6.09 -3.62 -2.37
C GLU A 79 7.25 -2.83 -1.79
N LYS A 80 7.73 -3.18 -0.59
CA LYS A 80 8.90 -2.55 0.02
C LYS A 80 10.14 -2.66 -0.86
N LYS A 81 10.39 -3.85 -1.41
CA LYS A 81 11.51 -4.06 -2.35
C LYS A 81 11.35 -3.20 -3.59
N LEU A 82 10.16 -3.14 -4.17
CA LEU A 82 9.90 -2.32 -5.35
C LEU A 82 10.10 -0.83 -5.05
N MET A 83 9.60 -0.34 -3.91
CA MET A 83 9.82 1.06 -3.49
C MET A 83 11.30 1.36 -3.23
N ASN A 84 12.06 0.42 -2.67
CA ASN A 84 13.52 0.57 -2.50
C ASN A 84 14.25 0.64 -3.85
N LEU A 85 13.87 -0.19 -4.83
CA LEU A 85 14.43 -0.13 -6.19
C LEU A 85 14.08 1.17 -6.90
N LEU A 86 12.92 1.76 -6.59
CA LEU A 86 12.50 3.08 -7.08
C LEU A 86 13.08 4.25 -6.25
N HIS A 87 13.99 3.97 -5.30
CA HIS A 87 14.66 4.96 -4.44
C HIS A 87 13.71 5.86 -3.63
N VAL A 88 12.54 5.33 -3.24
CA VAL A 88 11.55 6.05 -2.41
C VAL A 88 12.05 6.26 -0.97
N ASP A 89 12.98 5.43 -0.53
CA ASP A 89 13.68 5.49 0.76
C ASP A 89 14.50 6.78 0.95
N THR A 90 14.75 7.53 -0.12
CA THR A 90 15.36 8.87 -0.07
C THR A 90 14.44 9.96 0.48
N SER A 91 13.17 9.63 0.74
CA SER A 91 12.22 10.52 1.41
C SER A 91 12.66 10.82 2.85
N THR A 92 12.55 12.08 3.26
CA THR A 92 12.84 12.51 4.64
C THR A 92 11.78 12.07 5.65
N SER A 93 10.70 11.43 5.19
CA SER A 93 9.63 10.96 6.05
C SER A 93 10.00 9.64 6.71
N PRO A 94 9.90 9.51 8.05
CA PRO A 94 10.13 8.24 8.72
C PRO A 94 9.09 7.18 8.31
N THR A 95 7.92 7.59 7.85
CA THR A 95 6.79 6.74 7.47
C THR A 95 6.60 6.64 5.96
N TRP A 96 7.65 6.91 5.18
CA TRP A 96 7.62 6.98 3.71
C TRP A 96 6.89 5.81 3.05
N MET A 97 6.97 4.61 3.63
CA MET A 97 6.30 3.39 3.12
C MET A 97 4.77 3.44 3.13
N ILE A 98 4.15 4.27 3.98
CA ILE A 98 2.68 4.37 4.12
C ILE A 98 2.16 5.78 3.84
N ASP A 99 3.03 6.71 3.47
CA ASP A 99 2.64 8.10 3.19
C ASP A 99 1.69 8.21 1.99
N GLY A 100 1.67 7.20 1.11
CA GLY A 100 0.70 7.09 0.01
C GLY A 100 -0.76 7.08 0.49
N HIS A 101 -1.02 6.69 1.75
CA HIS A 101 -2.36 6.77 2.35
C HIS A 101 -2.85 8.20 2.60
N ALA A 102 -1.94 9.18 2.73
CA ALA A 102 -2.31 10.59 2.90
C ALA A 102 -2.50 11.32 1.55
N ALA A 103 -1.94 10.80 0.46
CA ALA A 103 -1.98 11.45 -0.84
C ALA A 103 -3.29 11.15 -1.60
N ALA A 104 -3.92 12.19 -2.14
CA ALA A 104 -4.95 12.03 -3.17
C ALA A 104 -4.30 11.68 -4.52
N GLY A 105 -4.91 10.81 -5.32
CA GLY A 105 -4.32 10.39 -6.60
C GLY A 105 -5.04 9.21 -7.26
N ASN A 106 -4.48 8.74 -8.37
CA ASN A 106 -5.09 7.72 -9.21
C ASN A 106 -4.77 6.30 -8.71
N ASP A 107 -5.81 5.54 -8.38
CA ASP A 107 -5.69 4.17 -7.87
C ASP A 107 -5.05 3.20 -8.88
N SER A 108 -5.11 3.46 -10.20
CA SER A 108 -4.50 2.56 -11.20
C SER A 108 -2.97 2.59 -11.20
N ARG A 109 -2.37 3.61 -10.57
CA ARG A 109 -0.92 3.82 -10.51
C ARG A 109 -0.33 3.48 -9.14
N ARG A 110 -1.17 3.02 -8.21
CA ARG A 110 -0.82 2.88 -6.80
C ARG A 110 -0.62 1.43 -6.42
N LEU A 111 0.49 1.17 -5.75
CA LEU A 111 0.71 -0.11 -5.09
C LEU A 111 -0.41 -0.38 -4.09
N PHE A 112 -0.79 -1.64 -3.96
CA PHE A 112 -2.00 -2.07 -3.27
C PHE A 112 -2.02 -1.71 -1.78
N LEU A 113 -0.96 -2.03 -1.05
CA LEU A 113 -0.91 -1.84 0.41
C LEU A 113 -0.32 -0.48 0.81
N SER A 114 0.82 -0.10 0.23
CA SER A 114 1.51 1.17 0.50
C SER A 114 0.78 2.39 -0.08
N ARG A 115 -0.06 2.16 -1.11
CA ARG A 115 -0.69 3.21 -1.93
C ARG A 115 0.32 4.16 -2.58
N PHE A 116 1.58 3.76 -2.67
CA PHE A 116 2.63 4.53 -3.32
C PHE A 116 2.35 4.61 -4.84
N ASP A 117 2.36 5.82 -5.38
CA ASP A 117 2.14 6.07 -6.81
C ASP A 117 3.46 5.87 -7.56
N ILE A 118 3.52 4.85 -8.41
CA ILE A 118 4.72 4.53 -9.20
C ILE A 118 4.84 5.40 -10.47
N GLY A 119 3.93 6.36 -10.68
CA GLY A 119 3.94 7.30 -11.80
C GLY A 119 3.38 6.74 -13.11
N THR A 120 3.22 5.42 -13.22
CA THR A 120 2.66 4.72 -14.39
C THR A 120 1.52 3.78 -13.99
N ASP A 121 0.69 3.40 -14.96
CA ASP A 121 -0.41 2.47 -14.71
C ASP A 121 0.13 1.05 -14.50
N LEU A 122 -0.18 0.46 -13.34
CA LEU A 122 0.25 -0.87 -12.92
C LEU A 122 -0.33 -1.99 -13.79
N GLN A 123 -1.48 -1.75 -14.41
CA GLN A 123 -2.17 -2.72 -15.26
C GLN A 123 -1.92 -2.47 -16.75
N SER A 124 -1.32 -1.34 -17.12
CA SER A 124 -0.91 -1.13 -18.50
C SER A 124 0.35 -1.97 -18.77
N ALA A 125 0.17 -3.08 -19.49
CA ALA A 125 1.26 -3.76 -20.18
C ALA A 125 1.76 -2.94 -21.41
N CYS A 126 1.45 -1.66 -21.46
CA CYS A 126 1.75 -0.77 -22.56
C CYS A 126 3.16 -0.25 -22.37
N VAL A 127 4.11 -0.97 -22.96
CA VAL A 127 5.39 -0.44 -23.40
C VAL A 127 5.18 0.96 -23.97
N GLN A 128 5.89 1.97 -23.44
CA GLN A 128 5.83 3.33 -23.98
C GLN A 128 6.20 3.29 -25.47
N PRO A 129 5.31 3.72 -26.39
CA PRO A 129 5.66 3.82 -27.80
C PRO A 129 6.76 4.89 -27.93
N GLY A 130 7.98 4.46 -28.22
CA GLY A 130 9.17 5.30 -28.24
C GLY A 130 10.39 4.72 -27.53
N LEU A 131 10.24 3.62 -26.77
CA LEU A 131 11.38 2.83 -26.31
C LEU A 131 11.98 2.08 -27.51
N ASP A 132 13.27 2.29 -27.77
CA ASP A 132 14.00 1.53 -28.79
C ASP A 132 14.25 0.10 -28.27
N PHE A 133 13.69 -0.90 -28.97
CA PHE A 133 13.92 -2.33 -28.74
C PHE A 133 14.86 -2.94 -29.77
N SER A 134 15.68 -2.11 -30.43
CA SER A 134 16.81 -2.61 -31.20
C SER A 134 17.61 -3.60 -30.35
N PRO A 135 18.09 -4.72 -30.93
CA PRO A 135 18.74 -5.78 -30.16
C PRO A 135 19.86 -5.16 -29.33
N ALA A 136 19.69 -5.24 -28.01
CA ALA A 136 20.64 -4.66 -27.08
C ALA A 136 22.04 -5.21 -27.39
N PRO A 137 23.09 -4.36 -27.40
CA PRO A 137 24.44 -4.86 -27.47
C PRO A 137 24.65 -5.87 -26.34
N ALA A 138 25.36 -6.96 -26.66
CA ALA A 138 25.56 -8.09 -25.75
C ALA A 138 25.87 -7.60 -24.33
N GLU A 139 24.98 -7.89 -23.39
CA GLU A 139 25.10 -7.45 -22.00
C GLU A 139 26.45 -7.92 -21.45
N LEU A 140 27.21 -6.98 -20.88
CA LEU A 140 28.54 -7.24 -20.30
C LEU A 140 28.49 -8.21 -19.10
N PHE A 141 27.30 -8.45 -18.56
CA PHE A 141 27.06 -9.29 -17.40
C PHE A 141 25.88 -10.21 -17.71
N GLY A 142 25.97 -11.49 -17.36
CA GLY A 142 24.82 -12.39 -17.48
C GLY A 142 23.70 -11.91 -16.54
N GLY A 143 22.43 -12.03 -16.92
CA GLY A 143 21.28 -11.44 -16.20
C GLY A 143 21.09 -11.82 -14.71
N ARG A 144 21.97 -12.65 -14.13
CA ARG A 144 22.06 -12.91 -12.69
C ARG A 144 22.99 -11.92 -11.94
N ASP A 145 23.89 -11.27 -12.67
CA ASP A 145 24.91 -10.33 -12.19
C ASP A 145 24.50 -8.85 -12.42
N MET A 146 23.47 -8.60 -13.23
CA MET A 146 22.76 -7.32 -13.23
C MET A 146 21.82 -7.29 -12.03
N GLY A 147 21.93 -6.24 -11.21
CA GLY A 147 21.13 -6.07 -9.99
C GLY A 147 19.63 -6.32 -10.18
N GLU A 148 18.92 -6.59 -9.09
CA GLU A 148 17.50 -6.97 -9.09
C GLU A 148 16.65 -6.08 -10.03
N ASP A 149 16.18 -6.65 -11.14
CA ASP A 149 15.36 -5.95 -12.14
C ASP A 149 13.99 -5.58 -11.55
N ALA A 150 13.70 -4.28 -11.49
CA ALA A 150 12.43 -3.73 -11.02
C ALA A 150 11.24 -4.23 -11.84
N LEU A 151 11.39 -4.47 -13.15
CA LEU A 151 10.33 -5.02 -14.01
C LEU A 151 10.05 -6.48 -13.68
N ARG A 152 11.09 -7.29 -13.46
CA ARG A 152 10.95 -8.67 -13.00
C ARG A 152 10.26 -8.74 -11.65
N LEU A 153 10.64 -7.89 -10.69
CA LEU A 153 10.01 -7.83 -9.37
C LEU A 153 8.55 -7.36 -9.46
N LEU A 154 8.26 -6.36 -10.30
CA LEU A 154 6.90 -5.90 -10.57
C LEU A 154 6.05 -7.03 -11.18
N GLY A 155 6.61 -7.83 -12.08
CA GLY A 155 5.94 -9.01 -12.64
C GLY A 155 5.56 -10.03 -11.57
N ILE A 156 6.47 -10.34 -10.65
CA ILE A 156 6.20 -11.23 -9.50
C ILE A 156 5.10 -10.63 -8.63
N TYR A 157 5.20 -9.34 -8.30
CA TYR A 157 4.20 -8.63 -7.50
C TYR A 157 2.80 -8.69 -8.13
N LEU A 158 2.67 -8.41 -9.43
CA LEU A 158 1.37 -8.45 -10.12
C LEU A 158 0.79 -9.87 -10.15
N ALA A 159 1.62 -10.89 -10.32
CA ALA A 159 1.19 -12.29 -10.27
C ALA A 159 0.62 -12.66 -8.89
N GLU A 160 1.25 -12.19 -7.82
CA GLU A 160 0.78 -12.39 -6.44
C GLU A 160 -0.44 -11.54 -6.06
N LEU A 161 -0.54 -10.34 -6.63
CA LEU A 161 -1.65 -9.41 -6.37
C LEU A 161 -2.95 -9.88 -7.04
N LYS A 162 -2.87 -10.45 -8.24
CA LYS A 162 -4.04 -10.88 -9.02
C LYS A 162 -5.03 -11.79 -8.26
N PRO A 163 -4.61 -12.89 -7.59
CA PRO A 163 -5.53 -13.74 -6.83
C PRO A 163 -6.13 -13.01 -5.61
N VAL A 164 -5.39 -12.09 -5.01
CA VAL A 164 -5.88 -11.26 -3.90
C VAL A 164 -6.99 -10.34 -4.39
N LEU A 165 -6.78 -9.64 -5.51
CA LEU A 165 -7.81 -8.79 -6.12
C LEU A 165 -9.06 -9.58 -6.52
N ALA A 166 -8.90 -10.79 -7.07
CA ALA A 166 -10.04 -11.66 -7.39
C ALA A 166 -10.85 -12.04 -6.14
N THR A 167 -10.16 -12.36 -5.05
CA THR A 167 -10.80 -12.65 -3.75
C THR A 167 -11.54 -11.43 -3.22
N VAL A 168 -10.90 -10.26 -3.20
CA VAL A 168 -11.53 -9.01 -2.75
C VAL A 168 -12.76 -8.68 -3.59
N ALA A 169 -12.67 -8.79 -4.92
CA ALA A 169 -13.79 -8.54 -5.81
C ALA A 169 -14.99 -9.46 -5.50
N SER A 170 -14.73 -10.76 -5.32
CA SER A 170 -15.76 -11.74 -4.94
C SER A 170 -16.42 -11.41 -3.59
N GLN A 171 -15.62 -11.04 -2.60
CA GLN A 171 -16.10 -10.73 -1.24
C GLN A 171 -16.77 -9.35 -1.15
N SER A 172 -16.38 -8.38 -1.99
CA SER A 172 -16.90 -7.01 -1.96
C SER A 172 -18.42 -6.94 -2.17
N ALA A 173 -18.96 -7.81 -3.02
CA ALA A 173 -20.40 -7.90 -3.25
C ALA A 173 -21.14 -8.36 -1.99
N GLN A 174 -20.61 -9.38 -1.31
CA GLN A 174 -21.18 -9.93 -0.07
C GLN A 174 -21.08 -8.92 1.09
N LEU A 175 -19.94 -8.23 1.21
CA LEU A 175 -19.75 -7.17 2.19
C LEU A 175 -20.70 -5.99 1.94
N GLY A 176 -20.94 -5.63 0.67
CA GLY A 176 -21.92 -4.61 0.29
C GLY A 176 -23.36 -5.00 0.65
N GLU A 177 -23.72 -6.27 0.54
CA GLU A 177 -25.01 -6.79 1.01
C GLU A 177 -25.14 -6.76 2.53
N ALA A 178 -24.10 -7.19 3.25
CA ALA A 178 -24.06 -7.14 4.70
C ALA A 178 -24.17 -5.69 5.22
N ALA A 179 -23.46 -4.75 4.61
CA ALA A 179 -23.55 -3.32 4.94
C ALA A 179 -24.96 -2.76 4.70
N ARG A 180 -25.59 -3.10 3.56
CA ARG A 180 -26.99 -2.73 3.28
C ARG A 180 -27.95 -3.31 4.31
N TRP A 181 -27.75 -4.56 4.72
CA TRP A 181 -28.55 -5.21 5.76
C TRP A 181 -28.37 -4.52 7.13
N ALA A 182 -27.13 -4.25 7.54
CA ALA A 182 -26.83 -3.54 8.78
C ALA A 182 -27.47 -2.14 8.81
N GLY A 183 -27.40 -1.40 7.70
CA GLY A 183 -28.07 -0.10 7.56
C GLY A 183 -29.59 -0.17 7.65
N ARG A 184 -30.22 -1.28 7.24
CA ARG A 184 -31.66 -1.49 7.46
C ARG A 184 -31.99 -1.81 8.91
N MET A 185 -31.14 -2.58 9.59
CA MET A 185 -31.34 -2.95 10.99
C MET A 185 -31.11 -1.77 11.94
N GLY A 186 -30.10 -0.94 11.67
CA GLY A 186 -29.83 0.28 12.45
C GLY A 186 -30.92 1.35 12.34
N LYS A 187 -31.82 1.28 11.35
CA LYS A 187 -33.03 2.13 11.26
C LYS A 187 -34.23 1.58 12.03
N ARG A 188 -34.13 0.36 12.58
CA ARG A 188 -35.21 -0.33 13.32
C ARG A 188 -34.98 -0.36 14.84
N ILE A 189 -33.83 0.14 15.29
CA ILE A 189 -33.48 0.39 16.68
C ILE A 189 -33.60 1.90 16.89
#